data_AF-A0A817MXB8-F1
#
_entry.id   AF-A0A817MXB8-F1
#
_cell.length_a   1.000
_cell.length_b   1.000
_cell.length_c   1.000
_cell.angle_alpha   90.00
_cell.angle_beta   90.00
_cell.angle_gamma   90.00
#
_symmetry.space_group_name_H-M   'P 1'
#
loop_
_entity.id
_entity.type
_entity.pdbx_description
1 polymer ?
#
loop_
_entity_poly.entity_id
_entity_poly.type
_entity_poly.pdbx_seq_one_letter_code
_entity_poly.pdbx_strand_id
1 'polypeptide(L)'
;MEENGSLYVTDIGKHEVRRYRRGESQGTVVAGGNGSGNRLDQLSFPQYVFVDRDHSVYVSDSGNDRVMKWVEGAKQGIVVAGGQGQGNGLTQLSCPQGVVVDQLGTVYVADARNDRIMRWPKGATQGSVIVGGNGRGGQSNQLYGPVVPFIDQYSKSELLELSYAYAPEKEYIVDETAKQFDIEIIRLPVRHCILNPIEICWAELKKSVRDQNTTFKLKDVEKLIWNWLNNCDSTFISNCIDHVQVYEENFKKADQFIEQIENELNDDDNIDNDSDLTEDEDEDKGEGEDEDQ
;
A
#
# COMPACT_ATOMS: atom_id res chain seq x y z
N MET A 1 10.63 -12.71 10.33
CA MET A 1 11.15 -13.54 9.21
C MET A 1 10.73 -14.96 9.49
N GLU A 2 9.82 -15.53 8.69
CA GLU A 2 9.23 -16.84 9.00
C GLU A 2 10.26 -17.98 8.92
N GLU A 3 10.19 -18.91 9.88
CA GLU A 3 11.02 -20.11 10.01
C GLU A 3 10.91 -21.11 8.84
N ASN A 4 10.05 -20.84 7.83
CA ASN A 4 9.65 -21.75 6.75
C ASN A 4 9.93 -21.24 5.32
N GLY A 5 10.86 -20.29 5.14
CA GLY A 5 11.18 -19.73 3.82
C GLY A 5 11.57 -20.80 2.79
N SER A 6 10.83 -20.86 1.68
CA SER A 6 11.15 -21.67 0.50
C SER A 6 11.76 -20.79 -0.59
N LEU A 7 12.80 -21.30 -1.25
CA LEU A 7 13.42 -20.63 -2.41
C LEU A 7 12.78 -21.15 -3.70
N TYR A 8 12.33 -20.23 -4.54
CA TYR A 8 11.83 -20.55 -5.88
C TYR A 8 12.88 -20.11 -6.90
N VAL A 9 13.26 -21.03 -7.78
CA VAL A 9 14.29 -20.81 -8.80
C VAL A 9 13.68 -21.09 -10.16
N THR A 10 13.75 -20.10 -11.04
CA THR A 10 13.44 -20.26 -12.45
C THR A 10 14.65 -20.85 -13.16
N ASP A 11 14.56 -22.11 -13.59
CA ASP A 11 15.59 -22.74 -14.41
C ASP A 11 15.24 -22.52 -15.89
N ILE A 12 15.84 -21.47 -16.45
CA ILE A 12 15.59 -21.02 -17.83
C ILE A 12 15.93 -22.12 -18.84
N GLY A 13 17.03 -22.85 -18.60
CA GLY A 13 17.52 -23.90 -19.51
C GLY A 13 16.71 -25.18 -19.47
N LYS A 14 16.06 -25.46 -18.34
CA LYS A 14 15.13 -26.59 -18.18
C LYS A 14 13.67 -26.22 -18.47
N HIS A 15 13.36 -24.94 -18.65
CA HIS A 15 12.01 -24.42 -18.86
C HIS A 15 11.05 -24.81 -17.72
N GLU A 16 11.51 -24.61 -16.48
CA GLU A 16 10.76 -25.00 -15.29
C GLU A 16 11.04 -24.06 -14.11
N VAL A 17 10.16 -24.09 -13.11
CA VAL A 17 10.38 -23.46 -11.82
C VAL A 17 10.49 -24.55 -10.76
N ARG A 18 11.51 -24.45 -9.92
CA ARG A 18 11.76 -25.37 -8.81
C ARG A 18 11.61 -24.67 -7.47
N ARG A 19 10.98 -25.35 -6.52
CA ARG A 19 10.93 -24.97 -5.10
C ARG A 19 11.93 -25.78 -4.30
N TYR A 20 12.73 -25.11 -3.48
CA TYR A 20 13.65 -25.70 -2.52
C TYR A 20 13.23 -25.27 -1.11
N ARG A 21 12.97 -26.22 -0.23
CA ARG A 21 12.80 -25.91 1.19
C ARG A 21 14.15 -25.82 1.89
N ARG A 22 14.17 -25.16 3.04
CA ARG A 22 15.38 -25.04 3.86
C ARG A 22 15.99 -26.42 4.14
N GLY A 23 17.23 -26.63 3.73
CA GLY A 23 17.96 -27.89 3.92
C GLY A 23 17.75 -28.94 2.83
N GLU A 24 16.87 -28.72 1.85
CA GLU A 24 16.72 -29.60 0.69
C GLU A 24 17.81 -29.31 -0.36
N SER A 25 18.49 -30.35 -0.84
CA SER A 25 19.45 -30.26 -1.95
C SER A 25 18.83 -30.60 -3.32
N GLN A 26 17.56 -31.01 -3.34
CA GLN A 26 16.83 -31.39 -4.54
C GLN A 26 15.51 -30.61 -4.56
N GLY A 27 15.33 -29.76 -5.58
CA GLY A 27 14.14 -28.94 -5.71
C GLY A 27 12.99 -29.70 -6.37
N THR A 28 11.77 -29.47 -5.89
CA THR A 28 10.54 -29.99 -6.51
C THR A 28 10.10 -29.07 -7.64
N VAL A 29 9.75 -29.63 -8.80
CA VAL A 29 9.18 -28.84 -9.91
C VAL A 29 7.77 -28.38 -9.53
N VAL A 30 7.51 -27.08 -9.62
CA VAL A 30 6.23 -26.45 -9.25
C VAL A 30 5.55 -25.74 -10.43
N ALA A 31 6.26 -25.48 -11.52
CA ALA A 31 5.69 -25.02 -12.78
C ALA A 31 6.54 -25.51 -13.96
N GLY A 32 5.90 -25.85 -15.09
CA GLY A 32 6.57 -26.42 -16.27
C GLY A 32 7.09 -27.83 -16.03
N GLY A 33 8.31 -28.13 -16.49
CA GLY A 33 8.98 -29.42 -16.30
C GLY A 33 8.67 -30.49 -17.36
N ASN A 34 7.80 -30.19 -18.32
CA ASN A 34 7.45 -31.09 -19.44
C ASN A 34 8.14 -30.70 -20.76
N GLY A 35 9.35 -30.13 -20.65
CA GLY A 35 10.14 -29.63 -21.77
C GLY A 35 9.66 -28.28 -22.32
N SER A 36 10.43 -27.74 -23.28
CA SER A 36 10.10 -26.47 -23.94
C SER A 36 8.85 -26.59 -24.79
N GLY A 37 7.93 -25.62 -24.68
CA GLY A 37 6.77 -25.52 -25.56
C GLY A 37 5.71 -24.55 -25.03
N ASN A 38 4.55 -24.52 -25.69
CA ASN A 38 3.47 -23.56 -25.42
C ASN A 38 2.19 -24.19 -24.84
N ARG A 39 2.21 -25.50 -24.56
CA ARG A 39 1.09 -26.15 -23.85
C ARG A 39 0.95 -25.59 -22.44
N LEU A 40 -0.19 -25.85 -21.79
CA LEU A 40 -0.45 -25.35 -20.43
C LEU A 40 0.41 -26.04 -19.35
N ASP A 41 1.02 -27.17 -19.67
CA ASP A 41 1.95 -27.92 -18.81
C ASP A 41 3.43 -27.64 -19.15
N GLN A 42 3.70 -26.71 -20.08
CA GLN A 42 5.03 -26.37 -20.57
C GLN A 42 5.32 -24.88 -20.42
N LEU A 43 6.61 -24.55 -20.38
CA LEU A 43 7.13 -23.19 -20.45
C LEU A 43 8.16 -23.10 -21.58
N SER A 44 8.50 -21.88 -21.99
CA SER A 44 9.54 -21.55 -22.95
C SER A 44 10.28 -20.31 -22.46
N PHE A 45 11.57 -20.45 -22.18
CA PHE A 45 12.43 -19.41 -21.60
C PHE A 45 11.78 -18.58 -20.48
N PRO A 46 11.31 -19.21 -19.37
CA PRO A 46 10.73 -18.45 -18.27
C PRO A 46 11.78 -17.53 -17.64
N GLN A 47 11.43 -16.27 -17.34
CA GLN A 47 12.41 -15.27 -16.85
C GLN A 47 12.25 -14.94 -15.37
N TYR A 48 11.03 -14.99 -14.85
CA TYR A 48 10.74 -14.53 -13.49
C TYR A 48 9.66 -15.38 -12.84
N VAL A 49 9.71 -15.45 -11.51
CA VAL A 49 8.75 -16.15 -10.68
C VAL A 49 8.29 -15.23 -9.54
N PHE A 50 6.99 -15.20 -9.32
CA PHE A 50 6.35 -14.61 -8.15
C PHE A 50 5.48 -15.66 -7.47
N VAL A 51 5.43 -15.63 -6.14
CA VAL A 51 4.61 -16.57 -5.36
C VAL A 51 3.70 -15.77 -4.45
N ASP A 52 2.39 -16.00 -4.56
CA ASP A 52 1.40 -15.34 -3.70
C ASP A 52 1.28 -16.02 -2.33
N ARG A 53 0.45 -15.45 -1.44
CA ARG A 53 0.21 -15.99 -0.09
C ARG A 53 -0.49 -17.35 -0.09
N ASP A 54 -1.22 -17.66 -1.15
CA ASP A 54 -1.88 -18.96 -1.36
C ASP A 54 -0.93 -20.00 -1.99
N HIS A 55 0.38 -19.71 -2.02
CA HIS A 55 1.42 -20.52 -2.64
C HIS A 55 1.21 -20.81 -4.13
N SER A 56 0.44 -19.96 -4.82
CA SER A 56 0.34 -20.01 -6.26
C SER A 56 1.57 -19.38 -6.90
N VAL A 57 2.11 -20.05 -7.91
CA VAL A 57 3.31 -19.67 -8.64
C VAL A 57 2.93 -18.98 -9.94
N TYR A 58 3.35 -17.73 -10.09
CA TYR A 58 3.20 -16.93 -11.28
C TYR A 58 4.54 -16.87 -12.01
N VAL A 59 4.52 -17.18 -13.30
CA VAL A 59 5.74 -17.28 -14.12
C VAL A 59 5.59 -16.40 -15.35
N SER A 60 6.58 -15.54 -15.60
CA SER A 60 6.70 -14.88 -16.90
C SER A 60 7.28 -15.88 -17.90
N ASP A 61 6.41 -16.38 -18.78
CA ASP A 61 6.74 -17.39 -19.79
C ASP A 61 7.17 -16.68 -21.08
N SER A 62 8.36 -16.08 -21.04
CA SER A 62 8.77 -15.04 -21.97
C SER A 62 8.92 -15.50 -23.41
N GLY A 63 9.27 -16.77 -23.62
CA GLY A 63 9.34 -17.37 -24.96
C GLY A 63 7.96 -17.65 -25.58
N ASN A 64 6.88 -17.53 -24.80
CA ASN A 64 5.50 -17.70 -25.25
C ASN A 64 4.66 -16.41 -25.06
N ASP A 65 5.30 -15.28 -24.72
CA ASP A 65 4.64 -13.97 -24.60
C ASP A 65 3.39 -13.97 -23.71
N ARG A 66 3.49 -14.65 -22.56
CA ARG A 66 2.39 -14.82 -21.62
C ARG A 66 2.88 -14.87 -20.17
N VAL A 67 1.94 -14.68 -19.25
CA VAL A 67 2.13 -14.98 -17.83
C VAL A 67 1.20 -16.12 -17.44
N MET A 68 1.77 -17.08 -16.74
CA MET A 68 1.08 -18.31 -16.34
C MET A 68 1.02 -18.42 -14.82
N LYS A 69 -0.13 -18.87 -14.29
CA LYS A 69 -0.35 -19.17 -12.87
C LYS A 69 -0.47 -20.68 -12.67
N TRP A 70 0.25 -21.23 -11.71
CA TRP A 70 0.05 -22.57 -11.17
C TRP A 70 -0.42 -22.49 -9.72
N VAL A 71 -1.56 -23.10 -9.42
CA VAL A 71 -1.97 -23.35 -8.04
C VAL A 71 -1.16 -24.54 -7.51
N GLU A 72 -0.86 -24.57 -6.21
CA GLU A 72 -0.08 -25.65 -5.61
C GLU A 72 -0.67 -27.03 -5.96
N GLY A 73 0.18 -27.93 -6.47
CA GLY A 73 -0.20 -29.29 -6.89
C GLY A 73 -0.86 -29.38 -8.28
N ALA A 74 -1.09 -28.27 -8.98
CA ALA A 74 -1.65 -28.29 -10.33
C ALA A 74 -0.69 -28.93 -11.35
N LYS A 75 -1.23 -29.75 -12.25
CA LYS A 75 -0.45 -30.40 -13.34
C LYS A 75 -0.20 -29.47 -14.54
N GLN A 76 -1.01 -28.42 -14.67
CA GLN A 76 -0.94 -27.44 -15.75
C GLN A 76 -1.31 -26.07 -15.20
N GLY A 77 -0.82 -25.02 -15.84
CA GLY A 77 -1.06 -23.65 -15.46
C GLY A 77 -2.26 -23.05 -16.19
N ILE A 78 -2.55 -21.80 -15.83
CA ILE A 78 -3.61 -20.98 -16.40
C ILE A 78 -2.97 -19.71 -16.93
N VAL A 79 -3.29 -19.31 -18.15
CA VAL A 79 -2.86 -18.01 -18.68
C VAL A 79 -3.61 -16.91 -17.94
N VAL A 80 -2.88 -15.99 -17.31
CA VAL A 80 -3.45 -14.88 -16.53
C VAL A 80 -3.16 -13.50 -17.14
N ALA A 81 -2.20 -13.42 -18.07
CA ALA A 81 -1.96 -12.22 -18.88
C ALA A 81 -1.29 -12.61 -20.21
N GLY A 82 -1.56 -11.85 -21.27
CA GLY A 82 -1.02 -12.11 -22.61
C GLY A 82 -1.58 -13.39 -23.26
N GLY A 83 -0.74 -14.06 -24.06
CA GLY A 83 -1.08 -15.34 -24.69
C GLY A 83 -1.86 -15.24 -26.01
N GLN A 84 -2.13 -14.04 -26.53
CA GLN A 84 -2.71 -13.81 -27.87
C GLN A 84 -1.63 -13.52 -28.94
N GLY A 85 -0.48 -14.17 -28.79
CA GLY A 85 0.70 -13.97 -29.63
C GLY A 85 1.54 -12.75 -29.22
N GLN A 86 2.74 -12.68 -29.80
CA GLN A 86 3.65 -11.57 -29.60
C GLN A 86 3.07 -10.28 -30.20
N GLY A 87 3.10 -9.18 -29.45
CA GLY A 87 2.67 -7.88 -29.95
C GLY A 87 2.54 -6.83 -28.86
N ASN A 88 1.96 -5.68 -29.20
CA ASN A 88 1.75 -4.54 -28.31
C ASN A 88 0.26 -4.24 -28.05
N GLY A 89 -0.66 -5.08 -28.52
CA GLY A 89 -2.08 -4.97 -28.16
C GLY A 89 -2.33 -5.16 -26.66
N LEU A 90 -3.54 -4.83 -26.20
CA LEU A 90 -3.93 -4.96 -24.78
C LEU A 90 -4.11 -6.42 -24.33
N THR A 91 -4.15 -7.36 -25.25
CA THR A 91 -4.19 -8.81 -24.99
C THR A 91 -2.85 -9.50 -25.27
N GLN A 92 -1.84 -8.73 -25.68
CA GLN A 92 -0.54 -9.22 -26.14
C GLN A 92 0.58 -8.71 -25.25
N LEU A 93 1.65 -9.49 -25.21
CA LEU A 93 2.92 -9.14 -24.57
C LEU A 93 4.05 -9.40 -25.56
N SER A 94 5.25 -8.92 -25.23
CA SER A 94 6.47 -9.14 -26.00
C SER A 94 7.63 -9.35 -25.02
N CYS A 95 8.03 -10.61 -24.86
CA CYS A 95 9.08 -11.05 -23.94
C CYS A 95 8.89 -10.48 -22.51
N PRO A 96 7.80 -10.83 -21.80
CA PRO A 96 7.57 -10.34 -20.44
C PRO A 96 8.69 -10.81 -19.50
N GLN A 97 9.30 -9.91 -18.72
CA GLN A 97 10.47 -10.26 -17.88
C GLN A 97 10.22 -10.19 -16.38
N GLY A 98 9.13 -9.56 -15.95
CA GLY A 98 8.77 -9.44 -14.53
C GLY A 98 7.28 -9.64 -14.36
N VAL A 99 6.91 -10.28 -13.26
CA VAL A 99 5.51 -10.44 -12.84
C VAL A 99 5.43 -10.27 -11.34
N VAL A 100 4.43 -9.55 -10.87
CA VAL A 100 4.02 -9.48 -9.47
C VAL A 100 2.50 -9.43 -9.41
N VAL A 101 1.93 -9.81 -8.26
CA VAL A 101 0.49 -9.85 -8.07
C VAL A 101 0.16 -9.17 -6.76
N ASP A 102 -0.82 -8.28 -6.77
CA ASP A 102 -1.32 -7.66 -5.55
C ASP A 102 -2.27 -8.59 -4.78
N GLN A 103 -2.80 -8.11 -3.65
CA GLN A 103 -3.71 -8.89 -2.82
C GLN A 103 -5.10 -9.12 -3.45
N LEU A 104 -5.53 -8.23 -4.34
CA LEU A 104 -6.79 -8.36 -5.06
C LEU A 104 -6.67 -9.40 -6.20
N GLY A 105 -5.46 -9.86 -6.48
CA GLY A 105 -5.14 -10.78 -7.56
C GLY A 105 -4.91 -10.09 -8.89
N THR A 106 -4.70 -8.77 -8.90
CA THR A 106 -4.29 -8.01 -10.08
C THR A 106 -2.86 -8.36 -10.42
N VAL A 107 -2.64 -8.74 -11.68
CA VAL A 107 -1.33 -9.12 -12.22
C VAL A 107 -0.69 -7.91 -12.87
N TYR A 108 0.54 -7.60 -12.46
CA TYR A 108 1.35 -6.55 -13.07
C TYR A 108 2.52 -7.20 -13.79
N VAL A 109 2.72 -6.82 -15.05
CA VAL A 109 3.67 -7.46 -15.95
C VAL A 109 4.59 -6.42 -16.54
N ALA A 110 5.89 -6.65 -16.44
CA ALA A 110 6.88 -5.92 -17.20
C ALA A 110 6.94 -6.48 -18.62
N ASP A 111 6.32 -5.77 -19.56
CA ASP A 111 6.27 -6.11 -20.97
C ASP A 111 7.51 -5.55 -21.68
N ALA A 112 8.64 -6.25 -21.48
CA ALA A 112 9.97 -5.66 -21.58
C ALA A 112 10.37 -5.21 -22.98
N ARG A 113 9.92 -5.88 -24.05
CA ARG A 113 10.21 -5.42 -25.43
C ARG A 113 9.28 -4.32 -25.92
N ASN A 114 8.17 -4.09 -25.22
CA ASN A 114 7.27 -2.98 -25.48
C ASN A 114 7.53 -1.80 -24.53
N ASP A 115 8.53 -1.91 -23.65
CA ASP A 115 8.97 -0.86 -22.73
C ASP A 115 7.80 -0.24 -21.93
N ARG A 116 6.95 -1.12 -21.40
CA ARG A 116 5.75 -0.76 -20.64
C ARG A 116 5.50 -1.71 -19.48
N ILE A 117 4.76 -1.22 -18.48
CA ILE A 117 4.15 -2.03 -17.43
C ILE A 117 2.66 -2.14 -17.74
N MET A 118 2.18 -3.38 -17.73
CA MET A 118 0.77 -3.70 -17.94
C MET A 118 0.13 -4.17 -16.64
N ARG A 119 -1.13 -3.82 -16.45
CA ARG A 119 -1.99 -4.27 -15.34
C ARG A 119 -3.12 -5.13 -15.87
N TRP A 120 -3.37 -6.28 -15.25
CA TRP A 120 -4.49 -7.17 -15.49
C TRP A 120 -5.26 -7.42 -14.19
N PRO A 121 -6.44 -6.82 -13.99
CA PRO A 121 -7.32 -7.18 -12.89
C PRO A 121 -7.65 -8.69 -12.93
N LYS A 122 -7.93 -9.27 -11.76
CA LYS A 122 -8.25 -10.69 -11.64
C LYS A 122 -9.41 -11.08 -12.57
N GLY A 123 -9.16 -12.00 -13.50
CA GLY A 123 -10.16 -12.48 -14.46
C GLY A 123 -10.39 -11.60 -15.68
N ALA A 124 -9.63 -10.50 -15.84
CA ALA A 124 -9.72 -9.64 -17.02
C ALA A 124 -9.22 -10.38 -18.27
N THR A 125 -9.89 -10.15 -19.40
CA THR A 125 -9.51 -10.73 -20.71
C THR A 125 -8.44 -9.91 -21.44
N GLN A 126 -8.25 -8.65 -21.05
CA GLN A 126 -7.24 -7.72 -21.56
C GLN A 126 -6.68 -6.87 -20.42
N GLY A 127 -5.48 -6.34 -20.62
CA GLY A 127 -4.81 -5.47 -19.66
C GLY A 127 -4.95 -4.00 -20.02
N SER A 128 -4.38 -3.16 -19.19
CA SER A 128 -4.19 -1.74 -19.44
C SER A 128 -2.72 -1.37 -19.24
N VAL A 129 -2.21 -0.47 -20.07
CA VAL A 129 -0.90 0.15 -19.82
C VAL A 129 -1.05 1.05 -18.60
N ILE A 130 -0.15 0.91 -17.63
CA ILE A 130 -0.15 1.80 -16.45
C ILE A 130 1.09 2.70 -16.41
N VAL A 131 2.19 2.26 -17.03
CA VAL A 131 3.43 3.04 -17.13
C VAL A 131 4.14 2.68 -18.44
N GLY A 132 4.74 3.66 -19.12
CA GLY A 132 5.53 3.43 -20.33
C GLY A 132 4.71 3.24 -21.61
N GLY A 133 5.31 2.62 -22.62
CA GLY A 133 4.68 2.41 -23.94
C GLY A 133 4.95 3.52 -24.97
N ASN A 134 5.67 4.58 -24.58
CA ASN A 134 6.04 5.71 -25.46
C ASN A 134 7.46 5.61 -26.02
N GLY A 135 7.94 4.37 -26.20
CA GLY A 135 9.28 4.06 -26.67
C GLY A 135 10.37 4.11 -25.58
N ARG A 136 11.57 3.71 -25.98
CA ARG A 136 12.76 3.69 -25.11
C ARG A 136 13.34 5.08 -24.94
N GLY A 137 13.51 5.52 -23.69
CA GLY A 137 14.20 6.76 -23.39
C GLY A 137 14.08 7.16 -21.92
N GLY A 138 14.61 8.33 -21.60
CA GLY A 138 14.66 8.86 -20.22
C GLY A 138 13.59 9.90 -19.93
N GLN A 139 12.61 10.10 -20.82
CA GLN A 139 11.47 10.98 -20.54
C GLN A 139 10.56 10.34 -19.48
N SER A 140 9.78 11.16 -18.77
CA SER A 140 8.95 10.72 -17.63
C SER A 140 7.95 9.61 -17.98
N ASN A 141 7.55 9.48 -19.25
CA ASN A 141 6.61 8.48 -19.76
C ASN A 141 7.28 7.38 -20.61
N GLN A 142 8.61 7.27 -20.58
CA GLN A 142 9.42 6.28 -21.31
C GLN A 142 10.11 5.32 -20.33
N LEU A 143 10.26 4.06 -20.72
CA LEU A 143 10.97 3.06 -19.94
C LEU A 143 12.08 2.41 -20.77
N TYR A 144 13.05 1.81 -20.08
CA TYR A 144 14.11 1.02 -20.70
C TYR A 144 14.22 -0.32 -19.98
N GLY A 145 13.73 -1.40 -20.59
CA GLY A 145 13.80 -2.74 -20.01
C GLY A 145 13.22 -2.81 -18.59
N PRO A 146 11.94 -2.46 -18.40
CA PRO A 146 11.37 -2.35 -17.08
C PRO A 146 11.35 -3.69 -16.35
N VAL A 147 11.46 -3.63 -15.02
CA VAL A 147 11.27 -4.76 -14.11
C VAL A 147 10.18 -4.34 -13.12
N VAL A 148 9.37 -5.29 -12.64
CA VAL A 148 8.44 -5.03 -11.53
C VAL A 148 9.06 -5.60 -10.26
N PRO A 149 9.84 -4.82 -9.49
CA PRO A 149 10.68 -5.39 -8.43
C PRO A 149 9.87 -5.78 -7.19
N PHE A 150 8.78 -5.07 -6.88
CA PHE A 150 8.01 -5.27 -5.65
C PHE A 150 6.73 -4.43 -5.71
N ILE A 151 5.59 -4.99 -5.30
CA ILE A 151 4.41 -4.22 -4.88
C ILE A 151 4.36 -4.37 -3.36
N ASP A 152 4.14 -3.26 -2.65
CA ASP A 152 4.02 -3.29 -1.20
C ASP A 152 2.93 -4.31 -0.85
N GLN A 153 3.36 -5.42 -0.26
CA GLN A 153 2.48 -6.57 -0.08
C GLN A 153 1.34 -6.26 0.88
N TYR A 154 1.41 -5.14 1.58
CA TYR A 154 0.46 -4.68 2.56
C TYR A 154 0.04 -3.28 2.17
N SER A 155 -1.26 -3.04 2.14
CA SER A 155 -1.78 -1.68 2.16
C SER A 155 -1.29 -0.97 3.43
N LYS A 156 -1.29 0.37 3.42
CA LYS A 156 -0.93 1.16 4.59
C LYS A 156 -1.75 0.77 5.83
N SER A 157 -3.02 0.41 5.66
CA SER A 157 -3.91 -0.05 6.72
C SER A 157 -3.46 -1.41 7.31
N GLU A 158 -3.09 -2.37 6.48
CA GLU A 158 -2.56 -3.66 6.96
C GLU A 158 -1.17 -3.55 7.58
N LEU A 159 -0.30 -2.67 7.04
CA LEU A 159 0.96 -2.33 7.69
C LEU A 159 0.72 -1.73 9.08
N LEU A 160 -0.32 -0.91 9.20
CA LEU A 160 -0.71 -0.32 10.47
C LEU A 160 -1.20 -1.42 11.44
N GLU A 161 -2.07 -2.32 11.01
CA GLU A 161 -2.54 -3.45 11.81
C GLU A 161 -1.39 -4.37 12.26
N LEU A 162 -0.48 -4.73 11.35
CA LEU A 162 0.71 -5.52 11.67
C LEU A 162 1.66 -4.76 12.61
N SER A 163 1.81 -3.45 12.42
CA SER A 163 2.62 -2.63 13.33
C SER A 163 2.06 -2.64 14.75
N TYR A 164 0.74 -2.70 14.91
CA TYR A 164 0.12 -2.82 16.22
C TYR A 164 0.23 -4.23 16.79
N ALA A 165 0.03 -5.26 15.97
CA ALA A 165 0.09 -6.65 16.40
C ALA A 165 1.50 -7.07 16.85
N TYR A 166 2.54 -6.45 16.29
CA TYR A 166 3.95 -6.78 16.54
C TYR A 166 4.76 -5.59 17.08
N ALA A 167 4.10 -4.55 17.60
CA ALA A 167 4.80 -3.44 18.24
C ALA A 167 5.63 -3.99 19.43
N PRO A 168 6.96 -3.80 19.45
CA PRO A 168 7.71 -4.15 20.65
C PRO A 168 7.19 -3.32 21.83
N GLU A 169 7.00 -3.96 22.99
CA GLU A 169 6.69 -3.22 24.21
C GLU A 169 7.82 -2.22 24.45
N LYS A 170 7.46 -0.93 24.46
CA LYS A 170 8.44 0.13 24.69
C LYS A 170 8.74 0.15 26.19
N GLU A 171 9.92 -0.33 26.57
CA GLU A 171 10.44 -0.20 27.92
C GLU A 171 10.93 1.24 28.14
N TYR A 172 10.36 1.95 29.11
CA TYR A 172 10.80 3.29 29.50
C TYR A 172 11.42 3.28 30.89
N ILE A 173 12.52 4.01 31.07
CA ILE A 173 13.23 4.18 32.35
C ILE A 173 12.31 4.68 33.47
N VAL A 174 11.30 5.48 33.12
CA VAL A 174 10.26 5.96 34.04
C VAL A 174 9.41 4.81 34.62
N ASP A 175 9.19 3.75 33.86
CA ASP A 175 8.35 2.61 34.28
C ASP A 175 9.12 1.73 35.29
N GLU A 176 10.43 1.58 35.13
CA GLU A 176 11.30 0.96 36.14
C GLU A 176 11.34 1.78 37.43
N THR A 177 11.43 3.11 37.30
CA THR A 177 11.48 4.02 38.44
C THR A 177 10.17 3.98 39.22
N ALA A 178 9.03 3.98 38.53
CA ALA A 178 7.71 3.95 39.18
C ALA A 178 7.39 2.61 39.85
N LYS A 179 7.86 1.49 39.29
CA LYS A 179 7.78 0.16 39.93
C LYS A 179 8.47 0.13 41.29
N GLN A 180 9.55 0.89 41.50
CA GLN A 180 10.23 0.97 42.81
C GLN A 180 9.38 1.63 43.90
N PHE A 181 8.37 2.39 43.51
CA PHE A 181 7.48 3.12 44.42
C PHE A 181 6.05 2.53 44.46
N ASP A 182 5.84 1.33 43.92
CA ASP A 182 4.52 0.68 43.82
C ASP A 182 3.48 1.52 43.05
N ILE A 183 3.95 2.29 42.05
CA ILE A 183 3.11 3.13 41.21
C ILE A 183 2.96 2.45 39.84
N GLU A 184 1.72 2.10 39.49
CA GLU A 184 1.38 1.58 38.17
C GLU A 184 1.27 2.74 37.16
N ILE A 185 2.15 2.72 36.15
CA ILE A 185 2.09 3.70 35.06
C ILE A 185 1.28 3.11 33.91
N ILE A 186 0.12 3.70 33.67
CA ILE A 186 -0.72 3.42 32.50
C ILE A 186 -0.28 4.37 31.37
N ARG A 187 0.40 3.83 30.35
CA ARG A 187 0.73 4.60 29.15
C ARG A 187 -0.37 4.45 28.12
N LEU A 188 -1.03 5.57 27.80
CA LEU A 188 -2.02 5.63 26.74
C LEU A 188 -1.31 5.76 25.39
N PRO A 189 -1.86 5.17 24.31
CA PRO A 189 -1.23 5.17 23.00
C PRO A 189 -0.89 6.59 22.51
N VAL A 190 0.20 6.71 21.76
CA VAL A 190 0.60 7.97 21.10
C VAL A 190 -0.32 8.19 19.91
N ARG A 191 -1.52 8.71 20.14
CA ARG A 191 -2.32 9.33 19.09
C ARG A 191 -2.93 10.61 19.63
N HIS A 192 -3.10 11.56 18.71
CA HIS A 192 -3.69 12.89 18.82
C HIS A 192 -4.35 13.20 20.18
N CYS A 193 -4.03 14.33 20.82
CA CYS A 193 -4.47 14.68 22.19
C CYS A 193 -5.97 14.49 22.49
N ILE A 194 -6.82 14.50 21.45
CA ILE A 194 -8.27 14.23 21.54
C ILE A 194 -8.64 12.76 21.81
N LEU A 195 -7.72 11.83 21.54
CA LEU A 195 -7.86 10.38 21.74
C LEU A 195 -7.24 9.90 23.05
N ASN A 196 -6.92 10.83 23.95
CA ASN A 196 -6.39 10.51 25.26
C ASN A 196 -7.47 10.83 26.34
N PRO A 197 -8.06 9.81 26.98
CA PRO A 197 -9.08 10.02 28.01
C PRO A 197 -8.62 10.93 29.16
N ILE A 198 -7.34 10.91 29.51
CA ILE A 198 -6.77 11.73 30.59
C ILE A 198 -6.83 13.23 30.24
N GLU A 199 -6.71 13.59 28.95
CA GLU A 199 -6.83 14.98 28.52
C GLU A 199 -8.27 15.50 28.67
N ILE A 200 -9.27 14.64 28.47
CA ILE A 200 -10.69 14.96 28.71
C ILE A 200 -10.92 15.18 30.21
N CYS A 201 -10.38 14.28 31.05
CA CYS A 201 -10.42 14.44 32.51
C CYS A 201 -9.77 15.77 32.95
N TRP A 202 -8.60 16.10 32.40
CA TRP A 202 -7.91 17.36 32.69
C TRP A 202 -8.69 18.58 32.24
N ALA A 203 -9.36 18.52 31.08
CA ALA A 203 -10.19 19.62 30.59
C ALA A 203 -11.35 19.91 31.55
N GLU A 204 -12.05 18.88 32.01
CA GLU A 204 -13.17 19.03 32.95
C GLU A 204 -12.72 19.44 34.35
N LEU A 205 -11.58 18.93 34.84
CA LEU A 205 -10.98 19.41 36.09
C LEU A 205 -10.66 20.91 36.01
N LYS A 206 -9.98 21.35 34.93
CA LYS A 206 -9.63 22.77 34.72
C LYS A 206 -10.87 23.65 34.67
N LYS A 207 -11.93 23.18 34.00
CA LYS A 207 -13.23 23.86 33.92
C LYS A 207 -13.89 23.97 35.29
N SER A 208 -13.98 22.87 36.04
CA SER A 208 -14.56 22.83 37.39
C SER A 208 -13.84 23.77 38.36
N VAL A 209 -12.51 23.75 38.36
CA VAL A 209 -11.69 24.63 39.18
C VAL A 209 -11.89 26.10 38.78
N ARG A 210 -11.92 26.41 37.48
CA ARG A 210 -12.17 27.77 37.00
C ARG A 210 -13.54 28.29 37.45
N ASP A 211 -14.57 27.46 37.35
CA ASP A 211 -15.95 27.87 37.63
C ASP A 211 -16.18 28.07 39.16
N GLN A 212 -15.38 27.41 40.00
CA GLN A 212 -15.47 27.50 41.47
C GLN A 212 -14.44 28.45 42.11
N ASN A 213 -13.38 28.81 41.38
CA ASN A 213 -12.33 29.69 41.89
C ASN A 213 -12.78 31.16 41.85
N THR A 214 -13.32 31.64 42.97
CA THR A 214 -13.76 33.03 43.14
C THR A 214 -12.72 33.93 43.81
N THR A 215 -11.66 33.34 44.39
CA THR A 215 -10.66 34.08 45.20
C THR A 215 -9.38 34.41 44.44
N PHE A 216 -9.13 33.74 43.29
CA PHE A 216 -7.94 33.86 42.46
C PHE A 216 -6.61 33.61 43.20
N LYS A 217 -6.66 32.90 44.34
CA LYS A 217 -5.48 32.54 45.14
C LYS A 217 -5.05 31.11 44.89
N LEU A 218 -3.74 30.90 44.73
CA LEU A 218 -3.17 29.59 44.41
C LEU A 218 -3.49 28.52 45.48
N LYS A 219 -3.54 28.90 46.76
CA LYS A 219 -3.88 28.00 47.87
C LYS A 219 -5.31 27.47 47.81
N ASP A 220 -6.23 28.25 47.24
CA ASP A 220 -7.63 27.83 47.11
C ASP A 220 -7.82 26.96 45.87
N VAL A 221 -7.07 27.24 44.79
CA VAL A 221 -6.97 26.37 43.60
C VAL A 221 -6.52 24.96 43.98
N GLU A 222 -5.48 24.83 44.81
CA GLU A 222 -4.98 23.52 45.25
C GLU A 222 -6.06 22.70 45.97
N LYS A 223 -6.85 23.33 46.84
CA LYS A 223 -7.97 22.67 47.54
C LYS A 223 -9.06 22.21 46.58
N LEU A 224 -9.39 23.02 45.57
CA LEU A 224 -10.40 22.69 44.57
C LEU A 224 -9.96 21.48 43.72
N ILE A 225 -8.68 21.42 43.35
CA ILE A 225 -8.10 20.28 42.62
C ILE A 225 -8.24 19.00 43.44
N TRP A 226 -7.81 19.01 44.70
CA TRP A 226 -7.90 17.82 45.56
C TRP A 226 -9.34 17.40 45.83
N ASN A 227 -10.25 18.36 46.02
CA ASN A 227 -11.66 18.05 46.19
C ASN A 227 -12.27 17.40 44.93
N TRP A 228 -11.90 17.88 43.74
CA TRP A 228 -12.35 17.27 42.50
C TRP A 228 -11.81 15.84 42.34
N LEU A 229 -10.51 15.63 42.57
CA LEU A 229 -9.88 14.31 42.44
C LEU A 229 -10.49 13.29 43.40
N ASN A 230 -10.77 13.68 44.65
CA ASN A 230 -11.37 12.79 45.64
C ASN A 230 -12.84 12.42 45.35
N ASN A 231 -13.53 13.20 44.52
CA ASN A 231 -14.92 12.97 44.13
C ASN A 231 -15.05 12.44 42.69
N CYS A 232 -13.93 12.27 41.98
CA CYS A 232 -13.92 11.69 40.64
C CYS A 232 -14.25 10.19 40.75
N ASP A 233 -15.37 9.77 40.19
CA ASP A 233 -15.82 8.39 40.26
C ASP A 233 -15.34 7.56 39.06
N SER A 234 -15.34 6.25 39.21
CA SER A 234 -14.95 5.33 38.14
C SER A 234 -15.86 5.43 36.91
N THR A 235 -17.11 5.85 37.11
CA THR A 235 -18.11 6.05 36.04
C THR A 235 -17.69 7.17 35.10
N PHE A 236 -17.21 8.30 35.65
CA PHE A 236 -16.73 9.42 34.85
C PHE A 236 -15.54 9.01 33.97
N ILE A 237 -14.57 8.29 34.53
CA ILE A 237 -13.40 7.80 33.78
C ILE A 237 -13.84 6.84 32.67
N SER A 238 -14.78 5.93 32.95
CA SER A 238 -15.36 5.03 31.95
C SER A 238 -15.99 5.82 30.79
N ASN A 239 -16.77 6.85 31.08
CA ASN A 239 -17.41 7.68 30.05
C ASN A 239 -16.37 8.43 29.18
N CYS A 240 -15.25 8.87 29.77
CA CYS A 240 -14.16 9.47 28.99
C CYS A 240 -13.51 8.45 28.04
N ILE A 241 -13.37 7.19 28.46
CA ILE A 241 -12.87 6.10 27.62
C ILE A 241 -13.85 5.81 26.48
N ASP A 242 -15.14 5.68 26.79
CA ASP A 242 -16.19 5.42 25.79
C ASP A 242 -16.25 6.53 24.74
N HIS A 243 -16.13 7.80 25.18
CA HIS A 243 -16.07 8.94 24.29
C HIS A 243 -14.87 8.86 23.32
N VAL A 244 -13.69 8.50 23.82
CA VAL A 244 -12.50 8.31 22.98
C VAL A 244 -12.71 7.18 21.98
N GLN A 245 -13.28 6.04 22.40
CA GLN A 245 -13.56 4.92 21.50
C GLN A 245 -14.50 5.31 20.35
N VAL A 246 -15.55 6.08 20.64
CA VAL A 246 -16.45 6.61 19.59
C VAL A 246 -15.72 7.52 18.62
N TYR A 247 -14.84 8.40 19.12
CA TYR A 247 -14.03 9.27 18.26
C TYR A 247 -13.02 8.46 17.42
N GLU A 248 -12.36 7.45 17.98
CA GLU A 248 -11.48 6.56 17.24
C GLU A 248 -12.21 5.86 16.09
N GLU A 249 -13.42 5.35 16.34
CA GLU A 249 -14.24 4.73 15.31
C GLU A 249 -14.64 5.73 14.21
N ASN A 250 -14.90 6.99 14.56
CA ASN A 250 -15.18 8.04 13.57
C ASN A 250 -13.94 8.40 12.75
N PHE A 251 -12.75 8.45 13.36
CA PHE A 251 -11.49 8.65 12.64
C PHE A 251 -11.20 7.51 11.67
N LYS A 252 -11.40 6.24 12.10
CA LYS A 252 -11.25 5.08 11.21
C LYS A 252 -12.20 5.17 10.00
N LYS A 253 -13.45 5.57 10.21
CA LYS A 253 -14.42 5.76 9.12
C LYS A 253 -14.04 6.92 8.20
N ALA A 254 -13.54 8.02 8.75
CA ALA A 254 -13.11 9.17 7.96
C ALA A 254 -11.86 8.84 7.13
N ASP A 255 -10.88 8.14 7.70
CA ASP A 255 -9.70 7.66 6.97
C ASP A 255 -10.11 6.67 5.86
N GLN A 256 -11.02 5.73 6.12
CA GLN A 256 -11.58 4.84 5.10
C GLN A 256 -12.28 5.60 3.97
N PHE A 257 -12.99 6.69 4.31
CA PHE A 257 -13.66 7.54 3.33
C PHE A 257 -12.66 8.37 2.50
N ILE A 258 -11.60 8.87 3.13
CA ILE A 258 -10.50 9.57 2.44
C ILE A 258 -9.78 8.60 1.50
N GLU A 259 -9.49 7.37 1.93
CA GLU A 259 -8.90 6.34 1.08
C GLU A 259 -9.84 5.96 -0.08
N GLN A 260 -11.16 5.90 0.14
CA GLN A 260 -12.13 5.71 -0.95
C GLN A 260 -12.11 6.87 -1.96
N ILE A 261 -12.11 8.12 -1.48
CA ILE A 261 -12.03 9.30 -2.36
C ILE A 261 -10.69 9.34 -3.11
N GLU A 262 -9.56 9.04 -2.46
CA GLU A 262 -8.27 8.96 -3.15
C GLU A 262 -8.27 7.86 -4.22
N ASN A 263 -8.93 6.73 -3.97
CA ASN A 263 -9.10 5.69 -4.98
C ASN A 263 -10.05 6.12 -6.13
N GLU A 264 -11.14 6.83 -5.83
CA GLU A 264 -12.07 7.37 -6.84
C GLU A 264 -11.45 8.49 -7.68
N LEU A 265 -10.68 9.40 -7.07
CA LEU A 265 -9.95 10.46 -7.77
C LEU A 265 -8.85 9.89 -8.67
N ASN A 266 -8.18 8.81 -8.24
CA ASN A 266 -7.21 8.11 -9.09
C ASN A 266 -7.86 7.32 -10.25
N ASP A 267 -9.17 7.03 -10.17
CA ASP A 267 -9.92 6.40 -11.26
C ASP A 267 -10.49 7.43 -12.27
N ASP A 268 -10.60 8.71 -11.88
CA ASP A 268 -11.16 9.80 -12.71
C ASP A 268 -10.12 10.67 -13.46
N ASP A 269 -8.81 10.40 -13.33
CA ASP A 269 -7.74 11.07 -14.12
C ASP A 269 -7.67 10.57 -15.59
N ASN A 270 -8.81 10.21 -16.17
CA ASN A 270 -8.97 9.83 -17.58
C ASN A 270 -9.94 10.78 -18.32
N ILE A 271 -9.85 12.08 -18.03
CA ILE A 271 -10.42 13.13 -18.88
C ILE A 271 -9.26 13.85 -19.56
N ASP A 272 -8.73 13.22 -20.61
CA ASP A 272 -8.20 13.98 -21.74
C ASP A 272 -9.39 14.61 -22.47
N ASN A 273 -9.46 15.93 -22.44
CA ASN A 273 -10.00 16.72 -23.55
C ASN A 273 -9.22 18.05 -23.62
N ASP A 274 -8.26 18.06 -24.54
CA ASP A 274 -7.76 19.24 -25.24
C ASP A 274 -8.93 20.14 -25.70
N SER A 275 -8.80 21.46 -25.51
CA SER A 275 -8.78 22.48 -26.58
C SER A 275 -9.39 23.84 -26.18
N ASP A 276 -8.74 24.89 -26.69
CA ASP A 276 -9.24 26.24 -26.95
C ASP A 276 -9.45 27.20 -25.76
N LEU A 277 -8.40 27.97 -25.48
CA LEU A 277 -8.53 29.43 -25.41
C LEU A 277 -7.55 30.05 -26.40
N THR A 278 -8.06 30.31 -27.60
CA THR A 278 -7.60 31.38 -28.48
C THR A 278 -7.77 32.71 -27.72
N GLU A 279 -6.68 33.40 -27.42
CA GLU A 279 -6.73 34.85 -27.20
C GLU A 279 -6.24 35.52 -28.47
N ASP A 280 -7.16 36.31 -29.03
CA ASP A 280 -7.11 36.94 -30.33
C ASP A 280 -5.96 37.95 -30.45
N GLU A 281 -5.32 37.92 -31.62
CA GLU A 281 -4.53 39.03 -32.14
C GLU A 281 -5.48 40.18 -32.49
N ASP A 282 -5.64 41.17 -31.61
CA ASP A 282 -6.16 42.47 -31.99
C ASP A 282 -4.99 43.36 -32.45
N GLU A 283 -4.93 43.55 -33.78
CA GLU A 283 -4.28 44.68 -34.43
C GLU A 283 -4.88 46.00 -33.90
N ASP A 284 -4.09 46.82 -33.21
CA ASP A 284 -4.35 48.26 -33.16
C ASP A 284 -3.14 49.03 -33.70
N LYS A 285 -3.26 49.46 -34.95
CA LYS A 285 -2.46 50.52 -35.55
C LYS A 285 -3.19 51.85 -35.31
N GLY A 286 -2.65 52.67 -34.42
CA GLY A 286 -3.04 54.06 -34.25
C GLY A 286 -1.84 54.93 -33.85
N GLU A 287 -1.14 55.46 -34.84
CA GLU A 287 -0.16 56.54 -34.70
C GLU A 287 -0.79 57.80 -34.11
N GLY A 288 -0.06 58.55 -33.28
CA GLY A 288 -0.46 59.90 -32.86
C GLY A 288 0.34 60.46 -31.69
N GLU A 289 1.50 61.05 -32.02
CA GLU A 289 2.13 62.26 -31.45
C GLU A 289 2.11 62.48 -29.92
N ASP A 290 3.30 62.57 -29.30
CA ASP A 290 3.80 63.88 -28.85
C ASP A 290 5.30 63.82 -28.50
N GLU A 291 6.00 64.83 -29.02
CA GLU A 291 7.41 65.15 -28.88
C GLU A 291 7.74 65.66 -27.47
N ASP A 292 8.93 65.34 -26.94
CA ASP A 292 9.83 66.36 -26.38
C ASP A 292 11.23 65.78 -26.07
N GLN A 293 12.21 66.36 -26.78
CA GLN A 293 13.69 66.40 -26.61
C GLN A 293 14.57 65.25 -27.12
#